data_AF-A0A2W4RP46-F1
#
_entry.id   AF-A0A2W4RP46-F1
#
_cell.length_a   1.000
_cell.length_b   1.000
_cell.length_c   1.000
_cell.angle_alpha   90.00
_cell.angle_beta   90.00
_cell.angle_gamma   90.00
#
_symmetry.space_group_name_H-M   'P 1'
#
loop_
_entity.id
_entity.type
_entity.pdbx_description
1 polymer ?
#
loop_
_entity_poly.entity_id
_entity_poly.type
_entity_poly.pdbx_seq_one_letter_code
_entity_poly.pdbx_strand_id
1 'polypeptide(L)'
;MGSMSIWHWLIVLAVVILVFGTKKLSSLGSDVGGAIRNFKKAMNEGEAEGKEVAKQLKQAVGGDADFNETKSGEKAASSDDRVA
;
A
#
# COMPACT_ATOMS: atom_id res chain seq x y z
N MET A 1 -1.79 38.52 13.77
CA MET A 1 -2.34 37.65 14.83
C MET A 1 -2.02 36.19 14.49
N GLY A 2 -0.74 35.80 14.58
CA GLY A 2 -0.23 34.50 14.16
C GLY A 2 -0.29 33.43 15.26
N SER A 3 -1.38 33.42 16.02
CA SER A 3 -1.57 32.59 17.22
C SER A 3 -1.75 31.09 16.94
N MET A 4 -1.61 30.64 15.69
CA MET A 4 -1.79 29.24 15.28
C MET A 4 -0.62 28.72 14.43
N SER A 5 0.60 29.19 14.69
CA SER A 5 1.79 28.59 14.08
C SER A 5 1.97 27.16 14.59
N ILE A 6 2.14 26.21 13.67
CA ILE A 6 2.47 24.80 13.95
C ILE A 6 3.63 24.66 14.96
N TRP A 7 4.54 25.65 15.00
CA TRP A 7 5.62 25.74 15.97
C TRP A 7 5.16 25.83 17.43
N HIS A 8 4.04 26.51 17.72
CA HIS A 8 3.49 26.59 19.08
C HIS A 8 3.03 25.21 19.56
N TRP A 9 2.35 24.45 18.69
CA TRP A 9 1.87 23.11 19.01
C TRP A 9 3.02 22.13 19.30
N LEU A 10 4.15 22.23 18.59
CA LEU A 10 5.34 21.43 18.90
C LEU A 10 5.91 21.73 20.29
N ILE A 11 5.98 23.01 20.67
CA ILE A 11 6.49 23.43 21.98
C ILE A 11 5.54 22.98 23.09
N VAL A 12 4.22 23.15 22.92
CA VAL A 12 3.23 22.70 23.89
C VAL A 12 3.29 21.18 24.06
N LEU A 13 3.38 20.41 22.96
CA LEU A 13 3.51 18.96 23.01
C LEU A 13 4.76 18.54 23.79
N ALA A 14 5.89 19.20 23.55
CA ALA A 14 7.14 18.92 24.25
C ALA A 14 7.00 19.14 25.77
N VAL A 15 6.36 20.23 26.19
CA VAL A 15 6.12 20.53 27.61
C VAL A 15 5.19 19.49 28.24
N VAL A 16 4.12 19.08 27.54
CA VAL A 16 3.20 18.03 28.03
C VAL A 16 3.95 16.71 28.23
N ILE A 17 4.79 16.30 27.28
CA ILE A 17 5.60 15.08 27.40
C ILE A 17 6.56 15.17 28.59
N LEU A 18 7.15 16.34 28.85
CA LEU A 18 8.06 16.56 29.97
C LEU A 18 7.36 16.48 31.33
N VAL A 19 6.16 17.08 31.45
CA VAL A 19 5.38 17.10 32.70
C VAL A 19 4.82 15.72 33.03
N PHE A 20 4.24 15.04 32.04
CA PHE A 20 3.66 13.71 32.23
C PHE A 20 4.71 12.59 32.22
N GLY A 21 5.89 12.85 31.64
CA GLY A 21 6.94 11.88 31.39
C GLY A 21 6.58 10.89 30.26
N THR A 22 7.60 10.38 29.58
CA THR A 22 7.43 9.42 28.47
C THR A 22 6.83 8.08 28.92
N LYS A 23 6.99 7.70 30.19
CA LYS A 23 6.46 6.43 30.75
C LYS A 23 4.92 6.41 30.84
N LYS A 24 4.30 7.51 31.25
CA LYS A 24 2.83 7.61 31.34
C LYS A 24 2.20 7.79 29.95
N LEU A 25 2.82 8.59 29.09
CA LEU A 25 2.36 8.74 27.70
C LEU A 25 2.54 7.46 26.88
N SER A 26 3.59 6.66 27.14
CA SER A 26 3.80 5.39 26.42
C SER A 26 2.75 4.35 26.77
N SER A 27 2.48 4.13 28.07
CA SER A 27 1.44 3.17 28.49
C SER A 27 0.05 3.54 27.96
N LEU A 28 -0.38 4.80 28.16
CA LEU A 28 -1.68 5.27 27.65
C LEU A 28 -1.71 5.39 26.12
N GLY A 29 -0.59 5.76 25.51
CA GLY A 29 -0.45 5.90 24.07
C GLY A 29 -0.40 4.56 23.33
N SER A 30 0.07 3.48 23.95
CA SER A 30 0.01 2.13 23.39
C SER A 30 -1.43 1.62 23.31
N ASP A 31 -2.22 1.81 24.38
CA ASP A 31 -3.62 1.36 24.42
C ASP A 31 -4.49 2.17 23.44
N VAL A 32 -4.38 3.49 23.50
CA VAL A 32 -5.13 4.40 22.60
C VAL A 32 -4.60 4.32 21.17
N GLY A 33 -3.29 4.21 20.99
CA GLY A 33 -2.65 4.09 19.69
C GLY A 33 -2.97 2.77 18.99
N GLY A 34 -3.12 1.67 19.73
CA GLY A 34 -3.60 0.39 19.21
C GLY A 34 -5.02 0.51 18.65
N ALA A 35 -5.93 1.12 19.41
CA ALA A 35 -7.31 1.35 18.98
C ALA A 35 -7.39 2.25 17.74
N ILE A 36 -6.65 3.38 17.72
CA ILE A 36 -6.61 4.30 16.58
C ILE A 36 -5.96 3.65 15.36
N ARG A 37 -4.90 2.83 15.54
CA ARG A 37 -4.26 2.10 14.43
C ARG A 37 -5.21 1.09 13.81
N ASN A 38 -5.97 0.36 14.63
CA ASN A 38 -6.96 -0.58 14.13
C ASN A 38 -8.13 0.13 13.43
N PHE A 39 -8.59 1.27 13.96
CA PHE A 39 -9.58 2.12 13.32
C PHE A 39 -9.10 2.67 11.97
N LYS A 40 -7.87 3.17 11.90
CA LYS A 40 -7.26 3.62 10.64
C LYS A 40 -7.10 2.48 9.64
N LYS A 41 -6.72 1.29 10.11
CA LYS A 41 -6.61 0.08 9.27
C LYS A 41 -7.97 -0.32 8.72
N ALA A 42 -9.01 -0.39 9.55
CA ALA A 42 -10.38 -0.68 9.13
C ALA A 42 -10.96 0.38 8.17
N MET A 43 -10.67 1.67 8.37
CA MET A 43 -11.07 2.71 7.42
C MET A 43 -10.35 2.61 6.08
N ASN A 44 -9.03 2.33 6.10
CA ASN A 44 -8.26 2.15 4.87
C ASN A 44 -8.60 0.83 4.17
N GLU A 45 -8.93 -0.24 4.90
CA GLU A 45 -9.42 -1.50 4.36
C GLU A 45 -10.83 -1.36 3.81
N GLY A 46 -11.72 -0.59 4.44
CA GLY A 46 -13.02 -0.26 3.86
C GLY A 46 -12.92 0.50 2.52
N GLU A 47 -11.92 1.39 2.37
CA GLU A 47 -11.61 2.01 1.07
C GLU A 47 -10.84 1.08 0.11
N ALA A 48 -9.93 0.25 0.63
CA ALA A 48 -9.08 -0.62 -0.17
C ALA A 48 -9.78 -1.90 -0.62
N GLU A 49 -10.72 -2.45 0.13
CA GLU A 49 -11.59 -3.55 -0.31
C GLU A 49 -12.46 -3.08 -1.48
N GLY A 50 -12.90 -1.81 -1.50
CA GLY A 50 -13.51 -1.21 -2.69
C GLY A 50 -12.59 -1.19 -3.92
N LYS A 51 -11.27 -1.06 -3.73
CA LYS A 51 -10.26 -1.09 -4.80
C LYS A 51 -9.77 -2.50 -5.15
N GLU A 52 -9.64 -3.40 -4.19
CA GLU A 52 -9.19 -4.79 -4.39
C GLU A 52 -10.31 -5.65 -4.96
N VAL A 53 -11.58 -5.42 -4.60
CA VAL A 53 -12.73 -6.02 -5.29
C VAL A 53 -12.80 -5.51 -6.73
N ALA A 54 -12.56 -4.21 -6.98
CA ALA A 54 -12.48 -3.67 -8.34
C ALA A 54 -11.28 -4.21 -9.13
N LYS A 55 -10.14 -4.48 -8.48
CA LYS A 55 -8.93 -5.03 -9.11
C LYS A 55 -9.09 -6.52 -9.42
N GLN A 56 -9.67 -7.30 -8.51
CA GLN A 56 -9.95 -8.73 -8.71
C GLN A 56 -11.09 -8.96 -9.71
N LEU A 57 -12.12 -8.11 -9.74
CA LEU A 57 -13.18 -8.17 -10.76
C LEU A 57 -12.64 -7.80 -12.16
N LYS A 58 -11.69 -6.86 -12.24
CA LYS A 58 -11.02 -6.47 -13.49
C LYS A 58 -10.03 -7.53 -13.98
N GLN A 59 -9.43 -8.29 -13.06
CA GLN A 59 -8.54 -9.41 -13.39
C GLN A 59 -9.31 -10.68 -13.80
N ALA A 60 -10.53 -10.87 -13.27
CA ALA A 60 -11.42 -11.98 -13.65
C ALA A 60 -12.21 -11.74 -14.95
N VAL A 61 -12.37 -10.49 -15.40
CA VAL A 61 -13.16 -10.14 -16.61
C VAL A 61 -12.30 -9.68 -17.80
N GLY A 62 -11.00 -9.45 -17.62
CA GLY A 62 -10.16 -8.79 -18.65
C GLY A 62 -8.87 -9.52 -19.07
N GLY A 63 -8.75 -10.83 -18.82
CA GLY A 63 -7.50 -11.57 -19.03
C GLY A 63 -7.27 -12.19 -20.42
N ASP A 64 -8.27 -12.20 -21.33
CA ASP A 64 -8.22 -13.03 -22.55
C ASP A 64 -8.34 -12.26 -23.88
N ALA A 65 -7.89 -11.01 -23.94
CA ALA A 65 -7.84 -10.28 -25.21
C ALA A 65 -6.56 -9.44 -25.36
N ASP A 66 -5.40 -10.06 -25.14
CA ASP A 66 -4.14 -9.54 -25.70
C ASP A 66 -3.61 -10.53 -26.74
N PHE A 67 -3.89 -10.17 -27.97
CA PHE A 67 -3.39 -10.74 -29.22
C PHE A 67 -1.86 -10.74 -29.18
N ASN A 68 -1.24 -11.86 -28.81
CA ASN A 68 0.20 -12.05 -29.02
C ASN A 68 0.43 -12.37 -30.49
N GLU A 69 0.61 -11.27 -31.21
CA GLU A 69 1.03 -11.13 -32.58
C GLU A 69 2.17 -12.09 -32.92
N THR A 70 1.89 -12.93 -33.91
CA THR A 70 2.80 -13.63 -34.80
C THR A 70 4.18 -12.95 -34.88
N LYS A 71 5.18 -13.53 -34.21
CA LYS A 71 6.58 -13.38 -34.64
C LYS A 71 7.08 -14.70 -35.20
N SER A 72 6.74 -14.88 -36.47
CA SER A 72 7.56 -15.59 -37.45
C SER A 72 9.03 -15.17 -37.28
N GLY A 73 9.93 -16.15 -37.22
CA GLY A 73 11.34 -15.92 -37.01
C GLY A 73 12.15 -17.21 -36.91
N GLU A 74 12.10 -18.00 -37.98
CA GLU A 74 13.29 -18.62 -38.57
C GLU A 74 14.31 -19.26 -37.60
N LYS A 75 14.07 -20.53 -37.24
CA LYS A 75 15.18 -21.48 -37.14
C LYS A 75 14.68 -22.88 -37.49
N ALA A 76 14.43 -23.03 -38.79
CA ALA A 76 14.30 -24.32 -39.43
C ALA A 76 15.54 -25.16 -39.10
N ALA A 77 15.28 -26.27 -38.43
CA ALA A 77 16.18 -27.40 -38.32
C ALA A 77 16.65 -27.79 -39.73
N SER A 78 17.91 -27.49 -40.02
CA SER A 78 18.67 -28.05 -41.13
C SER A 78 19.65 -29.05 -40.51
N SER A 79 19.22 -30.29 -40.37
CA SER A 79 20.08 -31.47 -40.33
C SER A 79 19.18 -32.70 -40.43
N ASP A 80 19.56 -33.63 -41.29
CA ASP A 80 18.94 -34.93 -41.52
C ASP A 80 17.65 -34.93 -42.33
N ASP A 81 17.80 -34.72 -43.64
CA ASP A 81 17.40 -35.72 -44.64
C ASP A 81 17.66 -35.15 -46.04
N ARG A 82 18.70 -35.66 -46.72
CA ARG A 82 18.74 -35.94 -48.17
C ARG A 82 20.17 -36.20 -48.68
N VAL A 83 20.36 -37.43 -49.18
CA VAL A 83 21.32 -37.87 -50.22
C VAL A 83 22.71 -38.33 -49.75
N ALA A 84 22.86 -39.65 -49.53
CA ALA A 84 23.85 -40.53 -50.20
C ALA A 84 23.84 -41.93 -49.57
#